data_AF-A0A969GIM1-F1
#
_entry.id   AF-A0A969GIM1-F1
#
_cell.length_a   1.000
_cell.length_b   1.000
_cell.length_c   1.000
_cell.angle_alpha   90.00
_cell.angle_beta   90.00
_cell.angle_gamma   90.00
#
_symmetry.space_group_name_H-M   'P 1'
#
loop_
_entity.id
_entity.type
_entity.pdbx_description
1 polymer ?
#
loop_
_entity_poly.entity_id
_entity_poly.type
_entity_poly.pdbx_seq_one_letter_code
_entity_poly.pdbx_strand_id
1 'polypeptide(L)'
;MTRALYPGTFDPIHSGHIDIASRASAVFDEVVLAIYDAPPKKLLFDTDERMELAQEAVAHLANVTVTTYAGLTIACARQIEASVIVRGLRNVADFEFEHQIGWANHQMAPDIELCCLFCNGEYAYLSATILKEVASLGGNYEHWAPKHVRDALRDRFGPPEPAAALSNISRSDGKLSYRD
;
A
#
# COMPACT_ATOMS: atom_id res chain seq x y z
N MET A 1 -20.79 -15.36 8.76
CA MET A 1 -19.82 -15.09 7.69
C MET A 1 -19.41 -13.65 7.83
N THR A 2 -18.12 -13.38 7.99
CA THR A 2 -17.56 -12.05 8.21
C THR A 2 -16.75 -11.66 6.99
N ARG A 3 -17.25 -10.68 6.23
CA ARG A 3 -16.57 -10.09 5.08
C ARG A 3 -15.84 -8.82 5.52
N ALA A 4 -14.57 -8.71 5.14
CA ALA A 4 -13.74 -7.55 5.40
C ALA A 4 -13.47 -6.75 4.12
N LEU A 5 -13.52 -5.43 4.22
CA LEU A 5 -13.03 -4.50 3.21
C LEU A 5 -11.58 -4.14 3.55
N TYR A 6 -10.64 -4.33 2.62
CA TYR A 6 -9.27 -3.83 2.75
C TYR A 6 -9.05 -2.69 1.75
N PRO A 7 -9.34 -1.43 2.14
CA PRO A 7 -9.28 -0.29 1.24
C PRO A 7 -7.87 0.28 1.15
N GLY A 8 -7.47 0.71 -0.05
CA GLY A 8 -6.18 1.34 -0.28
C GLY A 8 -6.08 1.95 -1.66
N THR A 9 -5.05 2.75 -1.90
CA THR A 9 -4.78 3.23 -3.26
C THR A 9 -4.06 2.18 -4.11
N PHE A 10 -3.16 1.40 -3.50
CA PHE A 10 -2.37 0.36 -4.17
C PHE A 10 -1.69 0.85 -5.46
N ASP A 11 -0.88 1.92 -5.35
CA ASP A 11 -0.21 2.57 -6.49
C ASP A 11 1.34 2.50 -6.41
N PRO A 12 1.95 1.35 -6.72
CA PRO A 12 1.30 0.04 -6.93
C PRO A 12 1.10 -0.73 -5.61
N ILE A 13 0.44 -1.90 -5.70
CA ILE A 13 0.48 -2.92 -4.64
C ILE A 13 1.94 -3.39 -4.41
N HIS A 14 2.28 -3.84 -3.20
CA HIS A 14 3.65 -4.22 -2.84
C HIS A 14 3.65 -5.31 -1.76
N SER A 15 4.80 -5.90 -1.43
CA SER A 15 4.89 -7.05 -0.51
C SER A 15 4.21 -6.81 0.85
N GLY A 16 4.37 -5.62 1.43
CA GLY A 16 3.66 -5.25 2.66
C GLY A 16 2.12 -5.24 2.55
N HIS A 17 1.54 -4.86 1.42
CA HIS A 17 0.09 -4.95 1.20
C HIS A 17 -0.37 -6.42 1.10
N ILE A 18 0.43 -7.24 0.41
CA ILE A 18 0.14 -8.67 0.20
C ILE A 18 0.22 -9.44 1.53
N ASP A 19 1.17 -9.08 2.41
CA ASP A 19 1.25 -9.62 3.79
C ASP A 19 -0.04 -9.35 4.57
N ILE A 20 -0.55 -8.12 4.52
CA ILE A 20 -1.79 -7.75 5.21
C ILE A 20 -2.99 -8.47 4.60
N ALA A 21 -3.08 -8.56 3.28
CA ALA A 21 -4.16 -9.29 2.61
C ALA A 21 -4.16 -10.78 2.98
N SER A 22 -2.99 -11.43 2.97
CA SER A 22 -2.80 -12.84 3.35
C SER A 22 -3.16 -13.10 4.82
N ARG A 23 -2.77 -12.20 5.73
CA ARG A 23 -3.11 -12.34 7.15
C ARG A 23 -4.58 -12.05 7.42
N ALA A 24 -5.17 -11.08 6.73
CA ALA A 24 -6.60 -10.82 6.81
C ALA A 24 -7.40 -12.03 6.28
N SER A 25 -6.95 -12.65 5.20
CA SER A 25 -7.63 -13.81 4.59
C SER A 25 -7.62 -15.05 5.49
N ALA A 26 -6.71 -15.13 6.46
CA ALA A 26 -6.69 -16.16 7.49
C ALA A 26 -7.62 -15.88 8.68
N VAL A 27 -8.11 -14.64 8.82
CA VAL A 27 -8.96 -14.18 9.93
C VAL A 27 -10.43 -14.06 9.51
N PHE A 28 -10.69 -13.62 8.29
CA PHE A 28 -12.02 -13.36 7.76
C PHE A 28 -12.43 -14.41 6.73
N ASP A 29 -13.73 -14.67 6.62
CA ASP A 29 -14.27 -15.61 5.64
C ASP A 29 -14.00 -15.12 4.21
N GLU A 30 -14.13 -13.81 4.00
CA GLU A 30 -13.82 -13.14 2.73
C GLU A 30 -13.14 -11.79 2.97
N VAL A 31 -12.20 -11.44 2.10
CA VAL A 31 -11.55 -10.13 2.07
C VAL A 31 -11.71 -9.51 0.69
N VAL A 32 -12.20 -8.28 0.65
CA VAL A 32 -12.34 -7.50 -0.58
C VAL A 32 -11.29 -6.40 -0.56
N LEU A 33 -10.25 -6.53 -1.36
CA LEU A 33 -9.23 -5.51 -1.56
C LEU A 33 -9.80 -4.43 -2.48
N ALA A 34 -10.06 -3.24 -1.93
CA ALA A 34 -10.78 -2.18 -2.63
C ALA A 34 -9.86 -1.01 -2.99
N ILE A 35 -9.71 -0.81 -4.29
CA ILE A 35 -8.86 0.22 -4.87
C ILE A 35 -9.66 1.52 -4.94
N TYR A 36 -9.16 2.54 -4.24
CA TYR A 36 -9.77 3.86 -4.29
C TYR A 36 -9.48 4.54 -5.64
N ASP A 37 -10.54 4.89 -6.37
CA ASP A 37 -10.50 5.42 -7.73
C ASP A 37 -10.12 6.90 -7.80
N ALA A 38 -10.55 7.70 -6.80
CA ALA A 38 -10.39 9.16 -6.80
C ALA A 38 -9.52 9.71 -5.63
N PRO A 39 -8.27 9.23 -5.43
CA PRO A 39 -7.41 9.79 -4.40
C PRO A 39 -6.94 11.21 -4.77
N PRO A 40 -6.87 12.15 -3.80
CA PRO A 40 -6.38 13.51 -4.03
C PRO A 40 -4.84 13.54 -4.11
N LYS A 41 -4.24 12.72 -4.98
CA LYS A 41 -2.79 12.65 -5.20
C LYS A 41 -2.49 12.21 -6.63
N LYS A 42 -1.29 12.55 -7.09
CA LYS A 42 -0.79 12.08 -8.39
C LYS A 42 -0.55 10.56 -8.32
N LEU A 43 -1.28 9.83 -9.15
CA LEU A 43 -1.10 8.39 -9.33
C LEU A 43 -0.05 8.11 -10.39
N LEU A 44 0.71 7.03 -10.17
CA LEU A 44 1.62 6.51 -11.18
C LEU A 44 0.82 5.64 -12.16
N PHE A 45 0.07 4.68 -11.65
CA PHE A 45 -0.80 3.80 -12.40
C PHE A 45 -2.24 4.30 -12.34
N ASP A 46 -2.96 4.21 -13.45
CA ASP A 46 -4.39 4.50 -13.46
C ASP A 46 -5.19 3.43 -12.69
N THR A 47 -6.51 3.58 -12.60
CA THR A 47 -7.34 2.67 -11.81
C THR A 47 -7.35 1.25 -12.36
N ASP A 48 -7.41 1.08 -13.67
CA ASP A 48 -7.47 -0.23 -14.32
C ASP A 48 -6.13 -0.96 -14.16
N GLU A 49 -5.02 -0.25 -14.37
CA GLU A 49 -3.67 -0.78 -14.15
C GLU A 49 -3.48 -1.25 -12.69
N ARG A 50 -3.91 -0.44 -11.72
CA ARG A 50 -3.81 -0.82 -10.29
C ARG A 50 -4.67 -2.05 -9.98
N MET A 51 -5.81 -2.16 -10.63
CA MET A 51 -6.74 -3.28 -10.49
C MET A 51 -6.08 -4.57 -10.98
N GLU A 52 -5.53 -4.56 -12.20
CA GLU A 52 -4.82 -5.70 -12.78
C GLU A 52 -3.63 -6.13 -11.92
N LEU A 53 -2.79 -5.18 -11.51
CA LEU A 53 -1.62 -5.44 -10.66
C LEU A 53 -2.03 -6.07 -9.31
N ALA A 54 -3.11 -5.57 -8.71
CA ALA A 54 -3.62 -6.08 -7.45
C ALA A 54 -4.21 -7.48 -7.60
N GLN A 55 -5.03 -7.73 -8.63
CA GLN A 55 -5.61 -9.05 -8.90
C GLN A 55 -4.55 -10.12 -9.03
N GLU A 56 -3.53 -9.90 -9.86
CA GLU A 56 -2.45 -10.86 -10.05
C GLU A 56 -1.66 -11.07 -8.74
N ALA A 57 -1.44 -10.00 -7.96
CA ALA A 57 -0.70 -10.08 -6.70
C ALA A 57 -1.40 -10.91 -5.62
N VAL A 58 -2.74 -10.98 -5.62
CA VAL A 58 -3.51 -11.74 -4.61
C VAL A 58 -4.19 -13.00 -5.17
N ALA A 59 -3.97 -13.36 -6.44
CA ALA A 59 -4.62 -14.50 -7.10
C ALA A 59 -4.42 -15.85 -6.41
N HIS A 60 -3.36 -15.98 -5.59
CA HIS A 60 -3.08 -17.17 -4.80
C HIS A 60 -3.93 -17.30 -3.52
N LEU A 61 -4.67 -16.26 -3.14
CA LEU A 61 -5.52 -16.22 -1.95
C LEU A 61 -6.99 -16.48 -2.35
N ALA A 62 -7.48 -17.68 -2.08
CA ALA A 62 -8.77 -18.16 -2.60
C ALA A 62 -10.00 -17.35 -2.14
N ASN A 63 -9.91 -16.67 -1.00
CA ASN A 63 -10.98 -15.87 -0.40
C ASN A 63 -10.70 -14.36 -0.44
N VAL A 64 -9.78 -13.92 -1.32
CA VAL A 64 -9.52 -12.51 -1.57
C VAL A 64 -10.02 -12.13 -2.96
N THR A 65 -10.84 -11.10 -3.03
CA THR A 65 -11.29 -10.51 -4.29
C THR A 65 -10.83 -9.06 -4.39
N VAL A 66 -10.79 -8.51 -5.60
CA VAL A 66 -10.37 -7.13 -5.86
C VAL A 66 -11.52 -6.36 -6.49
N THR A 67 -11.75 -5.14 -6.03
CA THR A 67 -12.74 -4.23 -6.60
C THR A 67 -12.21 -2.80 -6.62
N THR A 68 -12.93 -1.88 -7.25
CA THR A 68 -12.68 -0.44 -7.19
C THR A 68 -13.85 0.25 -6.49
N TYR A 69 -13.60 1.43 -5.93
CA TYR A 69 -14.66 2.25 -5.36
C TYR A 69 -14.33 3.74 -5.41
N ALA A 70 -15.39 4.55 -5.39
CA ALA A 70 -15.33 5.99 -5.24
C ALA A 70 -16.26 6.42 -4.08
N GLY A 71 -15.99 7.60 -3.51
CA GLY A 71 -16.76 8.12 -2.37
C GLY A 71 -16.34 7.53 -1.02
N LEU A 72 -17.30 7.44 -0.09
CA LEU A 72 -17.03 7.03 1.29
C LEU A 72 -16.67 5.54 1.39
N THR A 73 -15.55 5.22 2.04
CA THR A 73 -15.13 3.84 2.31
C THR A 73 -16.21 3.01 3.02
N ILE A 74 -16.92 3.61 3.99
CA ILE A 74 -18.03 2.96 4.68
C ILE A 74 -19.24 2.69 3.77
N ALA A 75 -19.45 3.50 2.73
CA ALA A 75 -20.51 3.25 1.76
C ALA A 75 -20.16 2.06 0.85
N CYS A 76 -18.89 1.97 0.43
CA CYS A 76 -18.36 0.79 -0.26
C CYS A 76 -18.50 -0.47 0.61
N ALA A 77 -18.11 -0.40 1.88
CA ALA A 77 -18.25 -1.52 2.83
C ALA A 77 -19.71 -2.00 2.92
N ARG A 78 -20.68 -1.08 3.05
CA ARG A 78 -22.11 -1.44 3.05
C ARG A 78 -22.56 -2.07 1.74
N GLN A 79 -22.13 -1.52 0.60
CA GLN A 79 -22.52 -2.02 -0.72
C GLN A 79 -22.08 -3.48 -0.93
N ILE A 80 -20.93 -3.85 -0.40
CA ILE A 80 -20.42 -5.23 -0.46
C ILE A 80 -20.77 -6.04 0.78
N GLU A 81 -21.61 -5.53 1.69
CA GLU A 81 -22.00 -6.21 2.93
C GLU A 81 -20.79 -6.59 3.83
N ALA A 82 -19.72 -5.79 3.79
CA ALA A 82 -18.59 -5.92 4.71
C ALA A 82 -18.91 -5.27 6.06
N SER A 83 -18.66 -6.01 7.13
CA SER A 83 -18.84 -5.54 8.52
C SER A 83 -17.54 -5.09 9.17
N VAL A 84 -16.40 -5.26 8.49
CA VAL A 84 -15.08 -4.89 9.00
C VAL A 84 -14.28 -4.17 7.92
N ILE A 85 -13.60 -3.10 8.29
CA ILE A 85 -12.55 -2.45 7.48
C ILE A 85 -11.19 -2.88 8.04
N VAL A 86 -10.33 -3.46 7.21
CA VAL A 86 -8.98 -3.86 7.58
C VAL A 86 -7.97 -2.79 7.18
N ARG A 87 -7.05 -2.43 8.08
CA ARG A 87 -5.93 -1.51 7.80
C ARG A 87 -4.61 -2.08 8.31
N GLY A 88 -3.54 -1.79 7.59
CA GLY A 88 -2.18 -2.13 8.00
C GLY A 88 -1.52 -0.96 8.74
N LEU A 89 -0.88 -1.23 9.87
CA LEU A 89 -0.15 -0.22 10.65
C LEU A 89 1.36 -0.52 10.62
N ARG A 90 2.16 0.41 10.08
CA ARG A 90 3.63 0.27 10.05
C ARG A 90 4.30 1.01 11.19
N ASN A 91 3.70 2.11 11.65
CA ASN A 91 4.27 2.98 12.66
C ASN A 91 3.17 3.73 13.44
N VAL A 92 3.59 4.57 14.39
CA VAL A 92 2.70 5.36 15.23
C VAL A 92 1.86 6.35 14.44
N ALA A 93 2.41 6.95 13.39
CA ALA A 93 1.67 7.92 12.56
C ALA A 93 0.52 7.26 11.78
N ASP A 94 0.72 6.04 11.27
CA ASP A 94 -0.36 5.26 10.68
C ASP A 94 -1.47 5.01 11.72
N PHE A 95 -1.11 4.63 12.96
CA PHE A 95 -2.09 4.41 14.03
C PHE A 95 -2.91 5.66 14.33
N GLU A 96 -2.26 6.82 14.48
CA GLU A 96 -2.97 8.08 14.76
C GLU A 96 -3.96 8.44 13.65
N PHE A 97 -3.55 8.27 12.39
CA PHE A 97 -4.40 8.52 11.22
C PHE A 97 -5.60 7.56 11.17
N GLU A 98 -5.35 6.24 11.30
CA GLU A 98 -6.42 5.24 11.27
C GLU A 98 -7.36 5.36 12.47
N HIS A 99 -6.84 5.72 13.65
CA HIS A 99 -7.65 5.94 14.84
C HIS A 99 -8.64 7.10 14.62
N GLN A 100 -8.18 8.23 14.08
CA GLN A 100 -9.05 9.37 13.78
C GLN A 100 -10.14 9.04 12.75
N ILE A 101 -9.76 8.39 11.64
CA ILE A 101 -10.72 7.99 10.60
C ILE A 101 -11.67 6.91 11.13
N GLY A 102 -11.18 5.98 11.95
CA GLY A 102 -11.98 4.94 12.59
C GLY A 102 -13.13 5.52 13.41
N TRP A 103 -12.86 6.52 14.25
CA TRP A 103 -13.92 7.21 15.01
C TRP A 103 -14.91 7.95 14.13
N ALA A 104 -14.44 8.66 13.10
CA ALA A 104 -15.32 9.34 12.16
C ALA A 104 -16.24 8.35 11.43
N ASN A 105 -15.69 7.21 11.00
CA ASN A 105 -16.44 6.14 10.37
C ASN A 105 -17.45 5.51 11.33
N HIS A 106 -17.04 5.20 12.57
CA HIS A 106 -17.92 4.60 13.58
C HIS A 106 -19.13 5.49 13.90
N GLN A 107 -18.95 6.82 13.93
CA GLN A 107 -20.06 7.75 14.12
C GLN A 107 -21.11 7.69 12.99
N MET A 108 -20.70 7.39 11.76
CA MET A 108 -21.58 7.30 10.57
C MET A 108 -22.07 5.87 10.28
N ALA A 109 -21.30 4.87 10.72
CA ALA A 109 -21.54 3.46 10.49
C ALA A 109 -21.09 2.64 11.70
N PRO A 110 -21.86 2.67 12.81
CA PRO A 110 -21.53 1.93 14.02
C PRO A 110 -21.63 0.41 13.84
N ASP A 111 -22.22 -0.03 12.74
CA ASP A 111 -22.30 -1.42 12.28
C ASP A 111 -21.01 -1.94 11.61
N ILE A 112 -20.05 -1.04 11.30
CA ILE A 112 -18.79 -1.38 10.64
C ILE A 112 -17.63 -1.17 11.61
N GLU A 113 -16.89 -2.24 11.90
CA GLU A 113 -15.73 -2.23 12.77
C GLU A 113 -14.43 -1.90 12.02
N LEU A 114 -13.44 -1.34 12.72
CA LEU A 114 -12.08 -1.16 12.22
C LEU A 114 -11.16 -2.22 12.82
N CYS A 115 -10.52 -3.02 11.97
CA CYS A 115 -9.51 -3.99 12.36
C CYS A 115 -8.13 -3.54 11.84
N CYS A 116 -7.21 -3.25 12.75
CA CYS A 116 -5.85 -2.88 12.40
C CYS A 116 -4.90 -4.07 12.61
N LEU A 117 -4.14 -4.42 11.58
CA LEU A 117 -3.06 -5.41 11.64
C LEU A 117 -1.71 -4.69 11.63
N PHE A 118 -0.86 -4.95 12.62
CA PHE A 118 0.52 -4.49 12.57
C PHE A 118 1.25 -5.18 11.42
N CYS A 119 1.90 -4.40 10.55
CA CYS A 119 2.71 -4.93 9.46
C CYS A 119 3.87 -5.75 10.01
N ASN A 120 4.27 -6.80 9.28
CA ASN A 120 5.52 -7.50 9.58
C ASN A 120 6.70 -6.50 9.54
N GLY A 121 7.60 -6.58 10.53
CA GLY A 121 8.76 -5.71 10.66
C GLY A 121 9.64 -5.69 9.41
N GLU A 122 9.68 -6.79 8.66
CA GLU A 122 10.38 -6.89 7.36
C GLU A 122 9.83 -5.96 6.28
N TYR A 123 8.60 -5.45 6.44
CA TYR A 123 7.95 -4.52 5.51
C TYR A 123 7.63 -3.16 6.14
N ALA A 124 8.03 -2.90 7.39
CA ALA A 124 7.65 -1.67 8.10
C ALA A 124 8.19 -0.39 7.42
N TYR A 125 9.32 -0.48 6.72
CA TYR A 125 9.89 0.62 5.93
C TYR A 125 9.19 0.82 4.57
N LEU A 126 8.40 -0.15 4.11
CA LEU A 126 7.90 -0.19 2.76
C LEU A 126 6.60 0.60 2.62
N SER A 127 6.61 1.56 1.71
CA SER A 127 5.43 2.28 1.25
C SER A 127 5.43 2.34 -0.27
N ALA A 128 4.25 2.47 -0.88
CA ALA A 128 4.15 2.68 -2.32
C ALA A 128 4.91 3.95 -2.78
N THR A 129 4.95 5.00 -1.95
CA THR A 129 5.75 6.20 -2.21
C THR A 129 7.24 5.89 -2.27
N ILE A 130 7.78 5.21 -1.25
CA ILE A 130 9.20 4.83 -1.18
C ILE A 130 9.56 3.87 -2.31
N LEU A 131 8.69 2.89 -2.61
CA LEU A 131 8.87 1.97 -3.73
C LEU A 131 8.99 2.72 -5.07
N LYS A 132 8.08 3.65 -5.35
CA LYS A 132 8.11 4.45 -6.57
C LYS A 132 9.36 5.33 -6.67
N GLU A 133 9.77 5.94 -5.56
CA GLU A 133 10.98 6.77 -5.53
C GLU A 133 12.23 5.93 -5.82
N VAL A 134 12.42 4.83 -5.11
CA VAL A 134 13.55 3.90 -5.34
C VAL A 134 13.54 3.35 -6.75
N ALA A 135 12.36 2.97 -7.28
CA ALA A 135 12.24 2.50 -8.65
C ALA A 135 12.61 3.57 -9.69
N SER A 136 12.15 4.81 -9.50
CA SER A 136 12.45 5.93 -10.39
C SER A 136 13.92 6.34 -10.41
N LEU A 137 14.65 6.07 -9.32
CA LEU A 137 16.07 6.39 -9.16
C LEU A 137 17.00 5.20 -9.45
N GLY A 138 16.46 4.07 -9.90
CA GLY A 138 17.26 2.89 -10.22
C GLY A 138 17.84 2.16 -9.01
N GLY A 139 17.27 2.35 -7.83
CA GLY A 139 17.66 1.59 -6.65
C GLY A 139 17.24 0.12 -6.72
N ASN A 140 17.75 -0.70 -5.81
CA ASN A 140 17.39 -2.12 -5.73
C ASN A 140 16.11 -2.32 -4.91
N TYR A 141 15.06 -2.84 -5.56
CA TYR A 141 13.76 -3.16 -4.95
C TYR A 141 13.30 -4.59 -5.30
N GLU A 142 14.23 -5.50 -5.57
CA GLU A 142 13.96 -6.88 -6.04
C GLU A 142 12.92 -7.63 -5.19
N HIS A 143 12.89 -7.39 -3.88
CA HIS A 143 12.04 -8.10 -2.92
C HIS A 143 10.83 -7.27 -2.43
N TRP A 144 10.66 -6.06 -2.94
CA TRP A 144 9.64 -5.13 -2.42
C TRP A 144 8.27 -5.34 -3.06
N ALA A 145 8.21 -6.03 -4.20
CA ALA A 145 6.97 -6.39 -4.86
C ALA A 145 7.15 -7.66 -5.71
N PRO A 146 6.06 -8.37 -6.04
CA PRO A 146 6.08 -9.47 -7.01
C PRO A 146 6.65 -9.05 -8.36
N LYS A 147 7.12 -10.03 -9.13
CA LYS A 147 7.80 -9.79 -10.41
C LYS A 147 6.97 -8.93 -11.37
N HIS A 148 5.67 -9.22 -11.55
CA HIS A 148 4.81 -8.48 -12.47
C HIS A 148 4.69 -6.99 -12.11
N VAL A 149 4.61 -6.67 -10.82
CA VAL A 149 4.61 -5.28 -10.34
C VAL A 149 5.95 -4.59 -10.61
N ARG A 150 7.06 -5.30 -10.38
CA ARG A 150 8.41 -4.75 -10.64
C ARG A 150 8.64 -4.50 -12.13
N ASP A 151 8.11 -5.38 -12.98
CA ASP A 151 8.17 -5.20 -14.43
C ASP A 151 7.35 -3.97 -14.85
N ALA A 152 6.12 -3.81 -14.34
CA ALA A 152 5.30 -2.62 -14.60
C ALA A 152 5.96 -1.30 -14.14
N LEU A 153 6.63 -1.32 -12.98
CA LEU A 153 7.41 -0.16 -12.50
C LEU A 153 8.58 0.16 -13.45
N ARG A 154 9.31 -0.86 -13.91
CA ARG A 154 10.43 -0.68 -14.84
C ARG A 154 9.96 -0.15 -16.19
N ASP A 155 8.83 -0.65 -16.70
CA ASP A 155 8.25 -0.17 -17.96
C ASP A 155 7.80 1.29 -17.83
N ARG A 156 7.30 1.69 -16.65
CA ARG A 156 6.83 3.05 -16.40
C ARG A 156 7.95 4.08 -16.24
N PHE A 157 9.02 3.74 -15.54
CA PHE A 157 10.15 4.66 -15.30
C PHE A 157 11.25 4.57 -16.36
N GLY A 158 11.27 3.51 -17.16
CA GLY A 158 12.34 3.23 -18.11
C GLY A 158 13.59 2.64 -17.43
N PRO A 159 14.64 2.34 -18.22
CA PRO A 159 15.92 1.90 -17.66
C PRO A 159 16.48 3.01 -16.75
N PRO A 160 17.08 2.64 -15.60
CA PRO A 160 17.68 3.64 -14.74
C PRO A 160 18.77 4.39 -15.52
N GLU A 161 18.78 5.72 -15.45
CA GLU A 161 19.98 6.45 -15.84
C GLU A 161 21.13 5.89 -15.01
N PRO A 162 22.30 5.58 -15.63
CA PRO A 162 23.45 5.10 -14.89
C PRO A 162 23.70 6.09 -13.78
N ALA A 163 23.50 5.62 -12.53
CA ALA A 163 23.59 6.46 -11.33
C ALA A 163 24.78 7.38 -11.52
N ALA A 164 24.54 8.68 -11.65
CA ALA A 164 25.60 9.66 -11.71
C ALA A 164 26.44 9.35 -10.47
N ALA A 165 27.59 8.70 -10.70
CA ALA A 165 28.40 8.20 -9.62
C ALA A 165 28.55 9.37 -8.67
N LEU A 166 28.34 9.13 -7.37
CA LEU A 166 28.71 10.07 -6.31
C LEU A 166 30.24 10.25 -6.34
N SER A 167 30.74 10.79 -7.44
CA SER A 167 32.11 11.08 -7.80
C SER A 167 32.54 12.43 -7.24
N ASN A 168 31.60 13.17 -6.63
CA ASN A 168 31.85 14.45 -6.00
C ASN A 168 31.92 14.39 -4.46
N ILE A 169 31.96 13.20 -3.85
CA ILE A 169 32.41 13.10 -2.45
C ILE A 169 33.92 12.86 -2.45
N SER A 170 34.69 13.90 -2.78
CA SER A 170 36.08 13.94 -2.37
C SER A 170 36.09 14.03 -0.84
N ARG A 171 36.60 12.98 -0.18
CA ARG A 171 36.98 13.08 1.23
C ARG A 171 38.14 14.09 1.32
N SER A 172 37.83 15.36 1.53
CA SER A 172 38.80 16.31 2.09
C SER A 172 38.74 16.15 3.61
N ASP A 173 39.75 15.49 4.15
CA ASP A 173 40.22 15.48 5.54
C ASP A 173 39.18 15.76 6.64
N GLY A 174 38.91 14.69 7.40
CA GLY A 174 37.88 14.63 8.42
C GLY A 174 37.87 15.82 9.39
N LYS A 175 36.82 16.64 9.26
CA LYS A 175 36.21 17.43 10.33
C LYS A 175 34.77 17.77 9.93
N LEU A 176 33.81 17.09 10.54
CA LEU A 176 32.42 17.54 10.57
C LEU A 176 32.35 18.73 11.53
N SER A 177 32.14 19.94 11.01
CA SER A 177 31.73 21.09 11.81
C SER A 177 30.33 21.51 11.39
N TYR A 178 29.36 21.41 12.30
CA TYR A 178 28.07 22.10 12.17
C TYR A 178 28.32 23.61 12.38
N ARG A 179 27.73 24.44 11.51
CA ARG A 179 27.59 25.87 11.79
C ARG A 179 26.21 26.07 12.41
N ASP A 180 26.19 26.84 13.50
CA ASP A 180 24.99 27.37 14.16
C ASP A 180 24.14 28.22 13.21
#